data_AF-A0A9D6V4Y0-F1
#
_entry.id   AF-A0A9D6V4Y0-F1
#
_cell.length_a   1.000
_cell.length_b   1.000
_cell.length_c   1.000
_cell.angle_alpha   90.00
_cell.angle_beta   90.00
_cell.angle_gamma   90.00
#
_symmetry.space_group_name_H-M   'P 1'
#
loop_
_entity.id
_entity.type
_entity.pdbx_description
1 polymer ?
#
loop_
_entity_poly.entity_id
_entity_poly.type
_entity_poly.pdbx_seq_one_letter_code
_entity_poly.pdbx_strand_id
1 'polypeptide(L)'
;MSPFSVHSQRLRKNFARIPQIAGIPNLIEIQKQSYDRFLQADVPPEAREDIGLQGVFRSVFPIKDFSDTASLEFIKYTLGEEKYNVEECLQKGVTYAVPLKITVQLIV
;
A
#
# COMPACT_ATOMS: atom_id res chain seq x y z
N MET A 1 -37.13 3.61 -7.73
CA MET A 1 -37.02 3.61 -9.20
C MET A 1 -35.65 4.22 -9.51
N SER A 2 -34.66 3.55 -10.08
CA SER A 2 -34.64 2.51 -11.12
C SER A 2 -34.25 1.09 -10.63
N PRO A 3 -34.85 0.01 -11.16
CA PRO A 3 -34.57 -1.37 -10.75
C PRO A 3 -33.56 -2.09 -11.66
N PHE A 4 -32.78 -1.36 -12.47
CA PHE A 4 -31.94 -1.96 -13.50
C PHE A 4 -30.46 -1.90 -13.11
N SER A 5 -29.90 -3.07 -12.79
CA SER A 5 -28.46 -3.27 -12.81
C SER A 5 -28.00 -3.13 -14.26
N VAL A 6 -27.19 -2.11 -14.52
CA VAL A 6 -26.83 -1.59 -15.87
C VAL A 6 -26.04 -2.61 -16.73
N HIS A 7 -25.73 -3.82 -16.24
CA HIS A 7 -24.77 -4.72 -16.86
C HIS A 7 -25.31 -6.09 -17.30
N SER A 8 -26.62 -6.33 -17.30
CA SER A 8 -27.17 -7.62 -17.75
C SER A 8 -28.15 -7.47 -18.89
N GLN A 9 -27.85 -8.13 -20.01
CA GLN A 9 -28.78 -8.41 -21.13
C GLN A 9 -30.01 -9.22 -20.67
N ARG A 10 -30.05 -9.68 -19.41
CA ARG A 10 -31.17 -10.41 -18.80
C ARG A 10 -31.87 -9.59 -17.73
N LEU A 11 -33.20 -9.53 -17.84
CA LEU A 11 -34.05 -8.82 -16.89
C LEU A 11 -34.14 -9.59 -15.56
N ARG A 12 -33.67 -8.98 -14.46
CA ARG A 12 -33.77 -9.53 -13.09
C ARG A 12 -34.96 -8.88 -12.37
N LYS A 13 -35.98 -9.66 -12.02
CA LYS A 13 -37.07 -9.20 -11.15
C LYS A 13 -36.59 -9.17 -9.69
N ASN A 14 -36.83 -8.06 -9.00
CA ASN A 14 -36.52 -7.87 -7.58
C ASN A 14 -37.84 -7.77 -6.79
N PHE A 15 -37.99 -8.58 -5.73
CA PHE A 15 -39.19 -8.63 -4.88
C PHE A 15 -38.95 -8.03 -3.48
N ALA A 16 -37.82 -7.34 -3.27
CA ALA A 16 -37.50 -6.70 -2.00
C ALA A 16 -38.56 -5.65 -1.62
N ARG A 17 -39.07 -5.74 -0.39
CA ARG A 17 -40.06 -4.80 0.17
C ARG A 17 -39.43 -3.68 0.98
N ILE A 18 -38.22 -3.89 1.48
CA ILE A 18 -37.45 -2.92 2.27
C ILE A 18 -36.47 -2.20 1.33
N PRO A 19 -36.43 -0.86 1.33
CA PRO A 19 -35.50 -0.10 0.50
C PRO A 19 -34.06 -0.26 1.00
N GLN A 20 -33.12 -0.33 0.06
CA GLN A 20 -31.69 -0.28 0.37
C GLN A 20 -31.32 1.15 0.78
N ILE A 21 -30.92 1.33 2.03
CA ILE A 21 -30.56 2.65 2.60
C ILE A 21 -29.08 3.01 2.40
N ALA A 22 -28.22 2.00 2.19
CA ALA A 22 -26.80 2.16 1.92
C ALA A 22 -26.39 1.28 0.75
N GLY A 23 -25.58 1.84 -0.15
CA GLY A 23 -25.04 1.11 -1.30
C GLY A 23 -24.14 -0.06 -0.89
N ILE A 24 -23.85 -0.96 -1.84
CA ILE A 24 -22.83 -1.99 -1.62
C ILE A 24 -21.48 -1.28 -1.55
N PRO A 25 -20.70 -1.46 -0.47
CA PRO A 25 -19.40 -0.84 -0.34
C PRO A 25 -18.40 -1.46 -1.32
N ASN A 26 -17.24 -0.83 -1.49
CA ASN A 26 -16.16 -1.43 -2.26
C ASN A 26 -15.62 -2.66 -1.52
N LEU A 27 -15.85 -3.84 -2.08
CA LEU A 27 -15.54 -5.12 -1.43
C LEU A 27 -14.05 -5.40 -1.28
N ILE A 28 -13.19 -4.65 -1.98
CA ILE A 28 -11.72 -4.78 -1.91
C ILE A 28 -11.04 -3.56 -1.26
N GLU A 29 -11.84 -2.67 -0.66
CA GLU A 29 -11.36 -1.41 -0.10
C GLU A 29 -10.40 -1.62 1.05
N ILE A 30 -10.71 -2.56 1.95
CA ILE A 30 -9.89 -2.85 3.13
C ILE A 30 -8.48 -3.29 2.71
N GLN A 31 -8.38 -4.15 1.70
CA GLN A 31 -7.09 -4.66 1.21
C GLN A 31 -6.26 -3.52 0.59
N LYS A 32 -6.90 -2.68 -0.24
CA LYS A 32 -6.25 -1.51 -0.85
C LYS A 32 -5.77 -0.53 0.22
N GLN A 33 -6.67 -0.07 1.07
CA GLN A 33 -6.35 0.91 2.12
C GLN A 33 -5.28 0.41 3.10
N SER A 34 -5.32 -0.88 3.45
CA SER A 34 -4.30 -1.46 4.33
C SER A 34 -2.91 -1.41 3.69
N TYR A 35 -2.81 -1.67 2.39
CA TYR A 35 -1.53 -1.66 1.67
C TYR A 35 -1.04 -0.23 1.42
N ASP A 36 -1.93 0.68 1.05
CA ASP A 36 -1.63 2.10 0.87
C ASP A 36 -1.12 2.72 2.17
N ARG A 37 -1.78 2.41 3.30
CA ARG A 37 -1.35 2.84 4.63
C ARG A 37 -0.02 2.23 5.06
N PHE A 38 0.26 0.98 4.68
CA PHE A 38 1.54 0.34 4.97
C PHE A 38 2.69 0.99 4.18
N LEU A 39 2.46 1.28 2.90
CA LEU A 39 3.48 1.80 1.98
C LEU A 39 3.69 3.31 2.05
N GLN A 40 2.65 4.09 2.34
CA GLN A 40 2.64 5.57 2.25
C GLN A 40 3.31 6.09 0.96
N ALA A 41 3.02 5.45 -0.17
CA ALA A 41 3.73 5.65 -1.44
C ALA A 41 3.58 7.08 -1.98
N ASP A 42 2.38 7.64 -1.87
CA ASP A 42 2.05 8.99 -2.36
C ASP A 42 2.29 10.10 -1.33
N VAL A 43 2.87 9.76 -0.17
CA VAL A 43 3.16 10.72 0.91
C VAL A 43 4.63 11.12 0.86
N PRO A 44 4.96 12.42 0.80
CA PRO A 44 6.35 12.87 0.81
C PRO A 44 7.03 12.47 2.14
N PRO A 45 8.33 12.11 2.13
CA PRO A 45 9.01 11.53 3.30
C PRO A 45 8.83 12.30 4.61
N GLU A 46 8.84 13.63 4.55
CA GLU A 46 8.69 14.55 5.68
C GLU A 46 7.28 14.58 6.29
N ALA A 47 6.26 14.14 5.54
CA ALA A 47 4.86 14.10 5.99
C ALA A 47 4.38 12.69 6.36
N ARG A 48 5.26 11.68 6.30
CA ARG A 48 4.89 10.30 6.62
C ARG A 48 4.67 10.13 8.12
N GLU A 49 3.60 9.43 8.46
CA GLU A 49 3.30 9.02 9.82
C GLU A 49 4.16 7.83 10.25
N ASP A 50 4.38 7.64 11.55
CA ASP A 50 5.19 6.55 12.12
C ASP A 50 4.44 5.22 12.15
N ILE A 51 3.95 4.81 10.98
CA ILE A 51 3.22 3.58 10.71
C ILE A 51 3.79 2.87 9.48
N GLY A 52 3.45 1.59 9.30
CA GLY A 52 3.88 0.82 8.13
C GLY A 52 5.40 0.78 7.99
N LEU A 53 5.93 0.99 6.78
CA LEU A 53 7.37 1.00 6.52
C LEU A 53 8.11 2.07 7.34
N GLN A 54 7.55 3.28 7.44
CA GLN A 54 8.17 4.38 8.19
C GLN A 54 8.33 4.02 9.67
N GLY A 55 7.26 3.50 10.30
CA GLY A 55 7.28 3.07 11.69
C GLY A 55 8.24 1.91 11.93
N VAL A 56 8.31 0.94 11.00
CA VAL A 56 9.27 -0.17 11.08
C VAL A 56 10.71 0.35 11.07
N PHE A 57 11.08 1.21 10.11
CA PHE A 57 12.45 1.74 10.09
C PHE A 57 12.78 2.56 11.33
N ARG A 58 11.87 3.42 11.81
CA ARG A 58 12.08 4.19 13.05
C ARG A 58 12.15 3.33 14.31
N SER A 59 11.56 2.14 14.31
CA SER A 59 11.65 1.21 15.44
C SER A 59 12.99 0.47 15.53
N VAL A 60 13.69 0.33 14.40
CA VAL A 60 14.96 -0.40 14.30
C VAL A 60 16.17 0.54 14.38
N PHE A 61 16.05 1.74 13.82
CA PHE A 61 17.09 2.76 13.86
C PHE A 61 16.90 3.69 15.09
N PRO A 62 17.98 4.19 15.71
CA PRO A 62 19.37 4.03 15.29
C PRO A 62 19.99 2.67 15.62
N ILE A 63 20.90 2.23 14.75
CA ILE A 63 21.73 1.04 15.00
C ILE A 63 23.11 1.53 15.42
N LYS A 64 23.55 1.14 16.62
CA LYS A 64 24.85 1.56 17.20
C LYS A 64 25.86 0.43 17.20
N ASP A 65 27.15 0.78 17.13
CA ASP A 65 28.22 -0.18 17.37
C ASP A 65 28.37 -0.50 18.87
N PHE A 66 29.17 -1.52 19.19
CA PHE A 66 29.37 -1.95 20.59
C PHE A 66 30.05 -0.89 21.46
N SER A 67 30.83 0.01 20.86
CA SER A 67 31.60 1.02 21.60
C SER A 67 30.89 2.38 21.66
N ASP A 68 29.65 2.48 21.16
CA ASP A 68 28.90 3.75 21.02
C ASP A 68 29.70 4.86 20.29
N THR A 69 30.62 4.47 19.41
CA THR A 69 31.44 5.39 18.60
C THR A 69 30.83 5.70 17.25
N ALA A 70 29.88 4.90 16.78
CA ALA A 70 29.22 5.09 15.50
C ALA A 70 27.74 4.70 15.58
N SER A 71 26.87 5.49 14.95
CA SER A 71 25.47 5.14 14.73
C SER A 71 25.06 5.26 13.26
N LEU A 72 24.23 4.33 12.81
CA LEU A 72 23.47 4.48 11.59
C LEU A 72 22.10 5.06 11.93
N GLU A 73 21.75 6.15 11.25
CA GLU A 73 20.47 6.85 11.36
C GLU A 73 19.65 6.64 10.10
N PHE A 74 18.35 6.40 10.26
CA PHE A 74 17.42 6.33 9.13
C PHE A 74 16.93 7.72 8.75
N ILE A 75 17.09 8.09 7.48
CA ILE A 75 16.65 9.39 6.95
C ILE A 75 15.30 9.26 6.25
N LYS A 76 15.21 8.37 5.25
CA LYS A 76 14.00 8.16 4.44
C LYS A 76 14.05 6.85 3.67
N TYR A 77 12.90 6.41 3.15
CA TYR A 77 12.81 5.36 2.13
C TYR A 77 12.14 5.86 0.85
N THR A 78 12.46 5.20 -0.26
CA THR A 78 11.87 5.45 -1.58
C THR A 78 11.49 4.12 -2.22
N LEU A 79 10.27 4.05 -2.77
CA LEU A 79 9.85 2.97 -3.65
C LEU A 79 10.28 3.34 -5.07
N GLY A 80 10.94 2.42 -5.76
CA GLY A 80 11.26 2.59 -7.18
C GLY A 80 10.09 2.18 -8.07
N GLU A 81 10.36 2.12 -9.37
CA GLU A 81 9.37 1.75 -10.38
C GLU A 81 9.36 0.24 -10.62
N GLU A 82 8.21 -0.26 -11.08
CA GLU A 82 8.03 -1.63 -11.50
C GLU A 82 8.87 -1.94 -12.75
N LYS A 83 9.55 -3.09 -12.71
CA LYS A 83 10.38 -3.54 -13.84
C LYS A 83 9.54 -4.05 -15.02
N TYR A 84 8.39 -4.63 -14.72
CA TYR A 84 7.46 -5.25 -15.66
C TYR A 84 6.05 -4.96 -15.20
N ASN A 85 5.10 -4.90 -16.13
CA ASN A 85 3.69 -4.81 -15.78
C ASN A 85 3.13 -6.18 -15.33
N VAL A 86 1.89 -6.20 -14.86
CA VAL A 86 1.24 -7.41 -14.33
C VAL A 86 1.14 -8.54 -15.37
N GLU A 87 0.80 -8.21 -16.62
CA GLU A 87 0.64 -9.21 -17.68
C GLU A 87 1.97 -9.89 -18.04
N GLU A 88 3.04 -9.09 -18.14
CA GLU A 88 4.39 -9.60 -18.38
C GLU A 88 4.89 -10.49 -17.24
N CYS A 89 4.62 -10.11 -15.99
CA CYS A 89 4.96 -10.92 -14.81
C CYS A 89 4.29 -12.29 -14.86
N LEU A 90 3.00 -12.34 -15.22
CA LEU A 90 2.25 -13.58 -15.36
C LEU A 90 2.81 -14.47 -16.48
N GLN A 91 3.14 -13.89 -17.64
CA GLN A 91 3.70 -14.64 -18.77
C GLN A 91 5.09 -15.20 -18.48
N LYS A 92 5.94 -14.41 -17.80
CA LYS A 92 7.34 -14.78 -17.49
C LYS A 92 7.45 -15.63 -16.21
N GLY A 93 6.38 -15.81 -15.45
CA GLY A 93 6.39 -16.54 -14.18
C GLY A 93 7.23 -15.85 -13.10
N VAL A 94 7.26 -14.52 -13.08
CA VAL A 94 8.03 -13.72 -12.12
C VAL A 94 7.11 -12.91 -11.21
N THR A 95 7.60 -12.51 -10.03
CA THR A 95 6.84 -11.70 -9.07
C THR A 95 6.74 -10.25 -9.52
N TYR A 96 5.53 -9.67 -9.48
CA TYR A 96 5.31 -8.23 -9.65
C TYR A 96 5.71 -7.50 -8.36
N ALA A 97 6.76 -6.68 -8.43
CA ALA A 97 7.33 -5.98 -7.28
C ALA A 97 8.11 -4.74 -7.72
N VAL A 98 8.30 -3.82 -6.76
CA VAL A 98 9.13 -2.62 -6.89
C VAL A 98 10.30 -2.67 -5.90
N PRO A 99 11.45 -2.06 -6.21
CA PRO A 99 12.57 -2.01 -5.27
C PRO A 99 12.31 -0.99 -4.15
N LEU A 100 12.57 -1.40 -2.90
CA LEU A 100 12.60 -0.51 -1.74
C LEU A 100 14.05 -0.08 -1.46
N LYS A 101 14.33 1.23 -1.48
CA LYS A 101 15.64 1.79 -1.13
C LYS A 101 15.52 2.64 0.12
N ILE A 102 16.52 2.60 0.99
CA ILE A 102 16.62 3.47 2.17
C ILE A 102 17.85 4.38 2.08
N THR A 103 17.72 5.59 2.59
CA THR A 103 18.83 6.51 2.82
C THR A 103 19.16 6.48 4.31
N VAL A 104 20.39 6.10 4.62
CA VAL A 104 20.93 6.07 5.98
C VAL A 104 22.10 7.03 6.09
N GLN A 105 22.28 7.60 7.27
CA GLN A 105 23.40 8.47 7.59
C GLN A 105 24.27 7.81 8.66
N LEU A 106 25.58 7.79 8.43
CA LEU A 106 26.55 7.39 9.45
C LEU A 106 26.91 8.62 10.30
N ILE A 107 26.80 8.48 11.61
CA ILE A 107 27.27 9.44 12.62
C ILE A 107 28.46 8.79 13.35
N VAL A 108 29.54 9.55 13.57
CA VAL A 108 30.79 9.14 14.24
C VAL A 108 31.27 10.23 15.19
#